data_AF-A0A3G4VTS7-F1
#
_entry.id   AF-A0A3G4VTS7-F1
#
_cell.length_a   1.000
_cell.length_b   1.000
_cell.length_c   1.000
_cell.angle_alpha   90.00
_cell.angle_beta   90.00
_cell.angle_gamma   90.00
#
_symmetry.space_group_name_H-M   'P 1'
#
loop_
_entity.id
_entity.type
_entity.pdbx_description
1 polymer ?
#
loop_
_entity_poly.entity_id
_entity_poly.type
_entity_poly.pdbx_seq_one_letter_code
_entity_poly.pdbx_strand_id
1 'polypeptide(L)'
;MGDVERPELLPDCDVPARFRQPDDVVQTCLVRLADDSLGENWRTSSLRACEIRGGAALAAASFVVKTPGPWNEDLQRILRLSGVGVDRPSYSSAEYVVGLCYVAGTKGLPKGIRHRAADALVDRGRDVGYAEARYLLPRNGWGWLADAVREGWAVWTASLFAEDETAPMKTRMRVGLALAEYEYPGSYVPSAVEQLVADPAAASADRLALAVAVAQRAPKEAVSLLCCLASDPLIQAGHRMQAIRELDEIDIVAAEKMRASQTRLPTVQVARDRQREAAERAQGEAEAQRARETPEAVVGRLESEVEEILGGLRSRGSADWLADELDNHLAESDWEGVSQDVADICGLVRDEDVESALRLLEVLTRVRYGSEVDPAPDEAPSNAAAGQDFPMLSRRELEQFARTEAERSWLVWKGLVEKHGWDDDPSDELDHQLHEVDQTVGAALCQKAGDHLRELWNHLVWELWPAFVSAAEERDYACAREHLATARLLADEVQHAQTLWRDTSAENYSFDPMTMSWPRDFWMVMEDWRRGTGRQ
;
A
#
# COMPACT_ATOMS: atom_id res chain seq x y z
N MET A 1 -32.82 -21.84 -12.73
CA MET A 1 -33.16 -20.82 -11.71
C MET A 1 -31.84 -20.19 -11.33
N GLY A 2 -31.53 -18.94 -11.58
CA GLY A 2 -32.34 -17.82 -12.03
C GLY A 2 -31.71 -16.56 -11.45
N ASP A 3 -30.45 -16.29 -11.79
CA ASP A 3 -29.78 -15.03 -11.42
C ASP A 3 -29.82 -14.11 -12.63
N VAL A 4 -30.99 -13.48 -12.80
CA VAL A 4 -31.16 -12.26 -13.60
C VAL A 4 -31.65 -11.21 -12.63
N GLU A 5 -30.74 -10.39 -12.11
CA GLU A 5 -30.96 -9.08 -11.50
C GLU A 5 -29.56 -8.51 -11.24
N ARG A 6 -29.11 -7.39 -11.82
CA ARG A 6 -29.72 -6.06 -11.82
C ARG A 6 -29.35 -5.24 -13.08
N PRO A 7 -30.31 -4.70 -13.84
CA PRO A 7 -30.07 -3.71 -14.89
C PRO A 7 -30.24 -2.25 -14.40
N GLU A 8 -30.15 -1.98 -13.09
CA GLU A 8 -30.62 -0.70 -12.53
C GLU A 8 -29.56 0.40 -12.42
N LEU A 9 -28.27 0.08 -12.55
CA LEU A 9 -27.17 1.05 -12.48
C LEU A 9 -26.18 0.74 -13.61
N LEU A 10 -26.04 1.67 -14.56
CA LEU A 10 -24.75 1.81 -15.25
C LEU A 10 -23.75 2.25 -14.16
N PRO A 11 -22.55 1.65 -14.06
CA PRO A 11 -21.66 1.81 -12.91
C PRO A 11 -21.33 3.26 -12.51
N ASP A 12 -21.55 4.25 -13.38
CA ASP A 12 -21.09 5.62 -13.20
C ASP A 12 -22.20 6.66 -13.44
N CYS A 13 -23.43 6.42 -12.96
CA CYS A 13 -24.55 7.37 -13.15
C CYS A 13 -25.40 7.57 -11.89
N ASP A 14 -25.44 8.81 -11.38
CA ASP A 14 -26.22 9.24 -10.21
C ASP A 14 -27.75 9.27 -10.43
N VAL A 15 -28.24 9.00 -11.65
CA VAL A 15 -29.67 9.03 -11.97
C VAL A 15 -30.20 7.60 -12.15
N PRO A 16 -31.09 7.09 -11.29
CA PRO A 16 -31.63 5.73 -11.43
C PRO A 16 -32.33 5.46 -12.77
N ALA A 17 -32.13 4.28 -13.36
CA ALA A 17 -32.68 3.88 -14.67
C ALA A 17 -34.20 4.13 -14.84
N ARG A 18 -34.97 3.99 -13.75
CA ARG A 18 -36.42 4.23 -13.71
C ARG A 18 -36.85 5.67 -14.02
N PHE A 19 -35.97 6.65 -13.85
CA PHE A 19 -36.28 8.06 -14.12
C PHE A 19 -35.83 8.52 -15.51
N ARG A 20 -35.23 7.62 -16.32
CA ARG A 20 -34.61 7.94 -17.61
C ARG A 20 -35.56 7.78 -18.81
N GLN A 21 -36.75 7.21 -18.61
CA GLN A 21 -37.78 7.11 -19.64
C GLN A 21 -38.85 8.17 -19.42
N PRO A 22 -39.26 8.91 -20.48
CA PRO A 22 -40.41 9.76 -20.39
C PRO A 22 -41.65 8.89 -20.19
N ASP A 23 -42.61 9.37 -19.40
CA ASP A 23 -43.93 8.74 -19.37
C ASP A 23 -44.66 8.96 -20.70
N ASP A 24 -45.75 8.21 -20.92
CA ASP A 24 -46.52 8.27 -22.17
C ASP A 24 -46.99 9.69 -22.52
N VAL A 25 -47.24 10.52 -21.49
CA VAL A 25 -47.71 11.90 -21.66
C VAL A 25 -46.56 12.78 -22.16
N VAL A 26 -45.39 12.71 -21.53
CA VAL A 26 -44.19 13.44 -21.96
C VAL A 26 -43.77 12.98 -23.34
N GLN A 27 -43.73 11.67 -23.62
CA GLN A 27 -43.43 11.13 -24.95
C GLN A 27 -44.40 11.69 -26.00
N THR A 28 -45.70 11.65 -25.75
CA THR A 28 -46.71 12.18 -26.67
C THR A 28 -46.53 13.68 -26.91
N CYS A 29 -46.23 14.44 -25.85
CA CYS A 29 -46.00 15.87 -25.97
C CYS A 29 -44.75 16.17 -26.82
N LEU A 30 -43.63 15.49 -26.57
CA LEU A 30 -42.39 15.66 -27.35
C LEU A 30 -42.60 15.33 -28.83
N VAL A 31 -43.28 14.22 -29.14
CA VAL A 31 -43.59 13.84 -30.52
C VAL A 31 -44.47 14.90 -31.20
N ARG A 32 -45.51 15.38 -30.52
CA ARG A 32 -46.38 16.44 -31.06
C ARG A 32 -45.65 17.76 -31.30
N LEU A 33 -44.65 18.08 -30.49
CA LEU A 33 -43.82 19.27 -30.68
C LEU A 33 -42.98 19.18 -31.95
N ALA A 34 -42.48 17.99 -32.28
CA ALA A 34 -41.67 17.76 -33.47
C ALA A 34 -42.49 17.33 -34.72
N ASP A 35 -43.82 17.33 -34.63
CA ASP A 35 -44.72 16.98 -35.73
C ASP A 35 -45.22 18.25 -36.44
N ASP A 36 -44.69 18.49 -37.64
CA ASP A 36 -44.92 19.67 -38.48
C ASP A 36 -46.36 19.76 -39.04
N SER A 37 -47.12 18.67 -38.99
CA SER A 37 -48.51 18.60 -39.47
C SER A 37 -49.57 19.10 -38.46
N LEU A 38 -49.19 19.23 -37.18
CA LEU A 38 -50.11 19.63 -36.12
C LEU A 38 -50.25 21.16 -35.98
N GLY A 39 -51.48 21.63 -35.73
CA GLY A 39 -51.76 23.05 -35.51
C GLY A 39 -51.13 23.62 -34.22
N GLU A 40 -50.88 24.93 -34.22
CA GLU A 40 -50.19 25.66 -33.13
C GLU A 40 -50.82 25.42 -31.74
N ASN A 41 -52.14 25.27 -31.66
CA ASN A 41 -52.85 25.03 -30.40
C ASN A 41 -52.43 23.71 -29.72
N TRP A 42 -52.19 22.66 -30.50
CA TRP A 42 -51.76 21.36 -29.99
C TRP A 42 -50.31 21.41 -29.52
N ARG A 43 -49.42 22.10 -30.27
CA ARG A 43 -48.01 22.29 -29.88
C ARG A 43 -47.88 23.19 -28.64
N THR A 44 -48.67 24.25 -28.55
CA THR A 44 -48.73 25.13 -27.36
C THR A 44 -49.19 24.36 -26.13
N SER A 45 -50.20 23.50 -26.28
CA SER A 45 -50.71 22.64 -25.20
C SER A 45 -49.66 21.63 -24.75
N SER A 46 -48.91 21.03 -25.68
CA SER A 46 -47.81 20.12 -25.39
C SER A 46 -46.66 20.82 -24.64
N LEU A 47 -46.31 22.06 -24.98
CA LEU A 47 -45.31 22.84 -24.24
C LEU A 47 -45.73 23.10 -22.80
N ARG A 48 -46.97 23.55 -22.59
CA ARG A 48 -47.52 23.77 -21.24
C ARG A 48 -47.64 22.48 -20.43
N ALA A 49 -47.99 21.37 -21.08
CA ALA A 49 -48.02 20.06 -20.43
C ALA A 49 -46.62 19.64 -19.94
N CYS A 50 -45.58 19.86 -20.74
CA CYS A 50 -44.20 19.62 -20.33
C CYS A 50 -43.75 20.52 -19.17
N GLU A 51 -44.17 21.79 -19.14
CA GLU A 51 -43.92 22.71 -18.01
C GLU A 51 -44.57 22.21 -16.71
N ILE A 52 -45.85 21.83 -16.76
CA ILE A 52 -46.60 21.31 -15.61
C ILE A 52 -46.00 19.99 -15.09
N ARG A 53 -45.46 19.17 -15.99
CA ARG A 53 -44.89 17.86 -15.66
C ARG A 53 -43.54 17.94 -14.94
N GLY A 54 -42.89 19.10 -14.89
CA GLY A 54 -41.68 19.34 -14.11
C GLY A 54 -40.43 19.62 -14.94
N GLY A 55 -39.31 19.88 -14.25
CA GLY A 55 -38.10 20.43 -14.86
C GLY A 55 -37.49 19.57 -15.95
N ALA A 56 -37.50 18.24 -15.83
CA ALA A 56 -36.95 17.35 -16.85
C ALA A 56 -37.76 17.32 -18.16
N ALA A 57 -39.10 17.33 -18.05
CA ALA A 57 -39.97 17.40 -19.22
C ALA A 57 -39.88 18.77 -19.90
N LEU A 58 -39.79 19.85 -19.12
CA LEU A 58 -39.54 21.19 -19.63
C LEU A 58 -38.16 21.31 -20.30
N ALA A 59 -37.12 20.69 -19.73
CA ALA A 59 -35.80 20.63 -20.34
C ALA A 59 -35.80 19.87 -21.68
N ALA A 60 -36.49 18.74 -21.76
CA ALA A 60 -36.66 17.99 -23.00
C ALA A 60 -37.37 18.83 -24.08
N ALA A 61 -38.48 19.48 -23.74
CA ALA A 61 -39.21 20.36 -24.65
C ALA A 61 -38.37 21.58 -25.06
N SER A 62 -37.64 22.18 -24.12
CA SER A 62 -36.70 23.28 -24.35
C SER A 62 -35.65 22.91 -25.40
N PHE A 63 -35.07 21.71 -25.26
CA PHE A 63 -34.10 21.21 -26.21
C PHE A 63 -34.71 21.01 -27.60
N VAL A 64 -35.88 20.37 -27.70
CA VAL A 64 -36.57 20.14 -28.99
C VAL A 64 -36.87 21.46 -29.71
N VAL A 65 -37.33 22.49 -28.99
CA VAL A 65 -37.65 23.80 -29.60
C VAL A 65 -36.40 24.57 -30.04
N LYS A 66 -35.31 24.49 -29.27
CA LYS A 66 -34.06 25.18 -29.60
C LYS A 66 -33.24 24.46 -30.66
N THR A 67 -33.50 23.18 -30.90
CA THR A 67 -32.78 22.37 -31.89
C THR A 67 -33.18 22.78 -33.31
N PRO A 68 -32.21 23.15 -34.18
CA PRO A 68 -32.51 23.53 -35.57
C PRO A 68 -33.20 22.41 -36.35
N GLY A 69 -34.33 22.72 -36.98
CA GLY A 69 -35.12 21.78 -37.78
C GLY A 69 -36.23 22.49 -38.57
N PRO A 70 -36.95 21.79 -39.45
CA PRO A 70 -37.99 22.38 -40.31
C PRO A 70 -39.15 23.02 -39.53
N TRP A 71 -39.34 22.64 -38.26
CA TRP A 71 -40.36 23.18 -37.34
C TRP A 71 -39.84 24.32 -36.42
N ASN A 72 -38.56 24.73 -36.54
CA ASN A 72 -37.91 25.63 -35.57
C ASN A 72 -38.54 27.03 -35.57
N GLU A 73 -38.84 27.63 -36.73
CA GLU A 73 -39.42 28.99 -36.78
C GLU A 73 -40.80 29.06 -36.12
N ASP A 74 -41.65 28.05 -36.36
CA ASP A 74 -42.98 27.96 -35.77
C ASP A 74 -42.91 27.69 -34.26
N LEU A 75 -42.02 26.80 -33.82
CA LEU A 75 -41.83 26.53 -32.39
C LEU A 75 -41.26 27.74 -31.64
N GLN A 76 -40.32 28.49 -32.22
CA GLN A 76 -39.80 29.73 -31.64
C GLN A 76 -40.90 30.80 -31.52
N ARG A 77 -41.80 30.89 -32.50
CA ARG A 77 -42.98 31.77 -32.45
C ARG A 77 -43.94 31.34 -31.35
N ILE A 78 -44.30 30.05 -31.28
CA ILE A 78 -45.18 29.48 -30.25
C ILE A 78 -44.59 29.72 -28.86
N LEU A 79 -43.28 29.54 -28.70
CA LEU A 79 -42.60 29.72 -27.42
C LEU A 79 -42.74 31.17 -26.92
N ARG A 80 -42.54 32.16 -27.80
CA ARG A 80 -42.77 33.58 -27.49
C ARG A 80 -44.22 33.91 -27.13
N LEU A 81 -45.19 33.25 -27.75
CA LEU A 81 -46.63 33.49 -27.53
C LEU A 81 -47.18 32.75 -26.30
N SER A 82 -46.59 31.60 -25.96
CA SER A 82 -47.09 30.70 -24.92
C SER A 82 -46.84 31.19 -23.49
N GLY A 83 -45.85 32.06 -23.30
CA GLY A 83 -45.42 32.60 -22.00
C GLY A 83 -44.58 31.64 -21.15
N VAL A 84 -44.27 30.44 -21.67
CA VAL A 84 -43.48 29.41 -20.99
C VAL A 84 -42.01 29.86 -20.92
N GLY A 85 -41.41 29.83 -19.73
CA GLY A 85 -40.07 30.37 -19.43
C GLY A 85 -38.88 29.57 -19.99
N VAL A 86 -38.95 29.10 -21.24
CA VAL A 86 -37.93 28.24 -21.84
C VAL A 86 -36.58 28.96 -22.07
N ASP A 87 -36.60 30.27 -22.26
CA ASP A 87 -35.39 31.10 -22.44
C ASP A 87 -34.69 31.46 -21.11
N ARG A 88 -35.37 31.29 -19.96
CA ARG A 88 -34.82 31.41 -18.60
C ARG A 88 -35.24 30.20 -17.77
N PRO A 89 -34.58 29.05 -17.97
CA PRO A 89 -35.13 27.77 -17.56
C PRO A 89 -35.18 27.61 -16.03
N SER A 90 -36.34 27.16 -15.54
CA SER A 90 -36.55 26.69 -14.17
C SER A 90 -36.26 25.19 -14.03
N TYR A 91 -35.11 24.74 -14.57
CA TYR A 91 -34.66 23.37 -14.41
C TYR A 91 -33.19 23.34 -14.02
N SER A 92 -32.84 22.42 -13.13
CA SER A 92 -31.47 22.15 -12.71
C SER A 92 -30.65 21.47 -13.80
N SER A 93 -29.33 21.44 -13.63
CA SER A 93 -28.43 20.70 -14.52
C SER A 93 -28.77 19.20 -14.59
N ALA A 94 -29.18 18.59 -13.47
CA ALA A 94 -29.60 17.20 -13.41
C ALA A 94 -30.89 16.96 -14.20
N GLU A 95 -31.89 17.83 -14.04
CA GLU A 95 -33.13 17.77 -14.82
C GLU A 95 -32.88 17.99 -16.31
N TYR A 96 -31.89 18.82 -16.67
CA TYR A 96 -31.50 18.98 -18.06
C TYR A 96 -30.90 17.69 -18.65
N VAL A 97 -30.04 16.99 -17.92
CA VAL A 97 -29.50 15.69 -18.34
C VAL A 97 -30.62 14.66 -18.52
N VAL A 98 -31.55 14.57 -17.57
CA VAL A 98 -32.72 13.69 -17.70
C VAL A 98 -33.59 14.08 -18.89
N GLY A 99 -33.78 15.37 -19.13
CA GLY A 99 -34.49 15.88 -20.29
C GLY A 99 -33.83 15.50 -21.62
N LEU A 100 -32.49 15.54 -21.70
CA LEU A 100 -31.76 15.04 -22.87
C LEU A 100 -31.92 13.53 -23.04
N CYS A 101 -31.93 12.75 -21.96
CA CYS A 101 -32.23 11.31 -22.00
C CYS A 101 -33.64 11.04 -22.55
N TYR A 102 -34.64 11.84 -22.15
CA TYR A 102 -35.99 11.75 -22.72
C TYR A 102 -35.98 11.98 -24.22
N VAL A 103 -35.34 13.05 -24.69
CA VAL A 103 -35.27 13.36 -26.12
C VAL A 103 -34.54 12.24 -26.87
N ALA A 104 -33.36 11.83 -26.42
CA ALA A 104 -32.58 10.78 -27.07
C ALA A 104 -33.29 9.40 -27.09
N GLY A 105 -34.07 9.09 -26.05
CA GLY A 105 -34.79 7.82 -25.90
C GLY A 105 -36.21 7.77 -26.49
N THR A 106 -36.83 8.91 -26.83
CA THR A 106 -38.23 8.95 -27.27
C THR A 106 -38.42 8.38 -28.67
N LYS A 107 -39.03 7.19 -28.79
CA LYS A 107 -39.42 6.62 -30.09
C LYS A 107 -40.50 7.50 -30.75
N GLY A 108 -40.31 7.86 -32.01
CA GLY A 108 -41.21 8.73 -32.78
C GLY A 108 -40.65 10.13 -33.05
N LEU A 109 -39.65 10.59 -32.29
CA LEU A 109 -38.95 11.83 -32.62
C LEU A 109 -38.06 11.66 -33.88
N PRO A 110 -37.90 12.71 -34.70
CA PRO A 110 -36.94 12.73 -35.80
C PRO A 110 -35.55 12.32 -35.31
N LYS A 111 -34.90 11.39 -36.02
CA LYS A 111 -33.58 10.85 -35.64
C LYS A 111 -32.60 11.97 -35.33
N GLY A 112 -32.57 13.02 -36.13
CA GLY A 112 -31.64 14.14 -35.94
C GLY A 112 -31.82 14.99 -34.69
N ILE A 113 -33.00 14.98 -34.07
CA ILE A 113 -33.16 15.62 -32.75
C ILE A 113 -32.60 14.70 -31.65
N ARG A 114 -32.95 13.42 -31.73
CA ARG A 114 -32.55 12.41 -30.71
C ARG A 114 -31.04 12.29 -30.59
N HIS A 115 -30.35 12.31 -31.71
CA HIS A 115 -28.91 12.18 -31.70
C HIS A 115 -28.19 13.49 -31.34
N ARG A 116 -28.74 14.67 -31.67
CA ARG A 116 -28.22 15.94 -31.12
C ARG A 116 -28.38 16.02 -29.61
N ALA A 117 -29.45 15.44 -29.07
CA ALA A 117 -29.57 15.28 -27.62
C ALA A 117 -28.49 14.35 -27.06
N ALA A 118 -28.14 13.28 -27.77
CA ALA A 118 -27.04 12.40 -27.40
C ALA A 118 -25.67 13.09 -27.50
N ASP A 119 -25.43 13.91 -28.52
CA ASP A 119 -24.19 14.70 -28.65
C ASP A 119 -24.06 15.74 -27.53
N ALA A 120 -25.16 16.42 -27.18
CA ALA A 120 -25.23 17.33 -26.04
C ALA A 120 -25.08 16.63 -24.68
N LEU A 121 -25.41 15.34 -24.58
CA LEU A 121 -25.12 14.51 -23.39
C LEU A 121 -23.61 14.29 -23.26
N VAL A 122 -22.94 13.96 -24.38
CA VAL A 122 -21.50 13.68 -24.43
C VAL A 122 -20.65 14.93 -24.16
N ASP A 123 -21.03 16.08 -24.73
CA ASP A 123 -20.28 17.35 -24.59
C ASP A 123 -20.23 17.88 -23.14
N ARG A 124 -21.15 17.46 -22.27
CA ARG A 124 -21.35 18.06 -20.93
C ARG A 124 -20.75 17.31 -19.74
N GLY A 125 -20.14 16.14 -19.90
CA GLY A 125 -19.58 15.42 -18.76
C GLY A 125 -18.85 14.16 -19.17
N ARG A 126 -17.58 14.04 -18.75
CA ARG A 126 -16.60 13.09 -19.27
C ARG A 126 -17.01 11.61 -19.16
N ASP A 127 -17.88 11.22 -18.22
CA ASP A 127 -18.27 9.80 -18.06
C ASP A 127 -19.80 9.54 -18.04
N VAL A 128 -20.57 10.34 -17.29
CA VAL A 128 -22.02 10.11 -17.10
C VAL A 128 -22.84 10.27 -18.38
N GLY A 129 -22.63 11.36 -19.12
CA GLY A 129 -23.35 11.65 -20.36
C GLY A 129 -22.96 10.71 -21.50
N TYR A 130 -21.70 10.25 -21.47
CA TYR A 130 -21.20 9.25 -22.41
C TYR A 130 -21.87 7.88 -22.22
N ALA A 131 -21.99 7.38 -20.99
CA ALA A 131 -22.65 6.12 -20.70
C ALA A 131 -24.12 6.10 -21.16
N GLU A 132 -24.84 7.20 -21.00
CA GLU A 132 -26.23 7.34 -21.46
C GLU A 132 -26.34 7.41 -22.99
N ALA A 133 -25.49 8.21 -23.63
CA ALA A 133 -25.44 8.27 -25.10
C ALA A 133 -25.12 6.89 -25.70
N ARG A 134 -24.19 6.14 -25.08
CA ARG A 134 -23.83 4.77 -25.44
C ARG A 134 -24.99 3.79 -25.40
N TYR A 135 -25.88 3.91 -24.44
CA TYR A 135 -27.06 3.05 -24.36
C TYR A 135 -28.14 3.40 -25.40
N LEU A 136 -28.31 4.71 -25.68
CA LEU A 136 -29.43 5.21 -26.49
C LEU A 136 -29.13 5.20 -28.00
N LEU A 137 -27.89 5.48 -28.40
CA LEU A 137 -27.49 5.60 -29.81
C LEU A 137 -27.59 4.30 -30.65
N PRO A 138 -27.19 3.11 -30.15
CA PRO A 138 -27.32 1.86 -30.90
C PRO A 138 -28.77 1.53 -31.29
N ARG A 139 -29.74 1.95 -30.46
CA ARG A 139 -31.18 1.76 -30.69
C ARG A 139 -31.76 2.70 -31.75
N ASN A 140 -31.06 3.80 -32.04
CA ASN A 140 -31.51 4.86 -32.95
C ASN A 140 -30.95 4.72 -34.38
N GLY A 141 -29.89 3.90 -34.56
CA GLY A 141 -29.38 3.44 -35.84
C GLY A 141 -28.08 4.11 -36.28
N TRP A 142 -27.01 3.32 -36.35
CA TRP A 142 -25.63 3.78 -36.63
C TRP A 142 -25.39 4.42 -37.99
N GLY A 143 -26.23 4.12 -39.01
CA GLY A 143 -26.07 4.69 -40.35
C GLY A 143 -26.16 6.21 -40.35
N TRP A 144 -27.02 6.77 -39.50
CA TRP A 144 -27.21 8.21 -39.41
C TRP A 144 -26.07 8.91 -38.64
N LEU A 145 -25.44 8.25 -37.66
CA LEU A 145 -24.27 8.82 -36.97
C LEU A 145 -23.10 9.03 -37.95
N ALA A 146 -22.94 8.12 -38.93
CA ALA A 146 -21.96 8.31 -39.99
C ALA A 146 -22.28 9.54 -40.86
N ASP A 147 -23.55 9.72 -41.24
CA ASP A 147 -23.99 10.89 -42.04
C ASP A 147 -23.81 12.20 -41.25
N ALA A 148 -24.15 12.18 -39.96
CA ALA A 148 -23.97 13.28 -39.03
C ALA A 148 -22.51 13.72 -38.85
N VAL A 149 -21.60 12.75 -38.78
CA VAL A 149 -20.15 13.01 -38.74
C VAL A 149 -19.71 13.69 -40.02
N ARG A 150 -20.17 13.21 -41.19
CA ARG A 150 -19.86 13.84 -42.49
C ARG A 150 -20.39 15.27 -42.59
N GLU A 151 -21.54 15.55 -41.98
CA GLU A 151 -22.12 16.89 -41.85
C GLU A 151 -21.46 17.76 -40.77
N GLY A 152 -20.55 17.19 -39.97
CA GLY A 152 -19.63 17.91 -39.10
C GLY A 152 -20.12 18.30 -37.72
N TRP A 153 -21.27 17.79 -37.26
CA TRP A 153 -21.85 18.20 -35.99
C TRP A 153 -21.95 17.07 -34.94
N ALA A 154 -21.47 15.86 -35.24
CA ALA A 154 -21.41 14.73 -34.27
C ALA A 154 -19.99 14.09 -34.14
N VAL A 155 -18.95 14.84 -34.51
CA VAL A 155 -17.57 14.33 -34.63
C VAL A 155 -17.03 13.85 -33.29
N TRP A 156 -17.24 14.64 -32.23
CA TRP A 156 -16.78 14.31 -30.88
C TRP A 156 -17.41 13.03 -30.34
N THR A 157 -18.73 12.92 -30.45
CA THR A 157 -19.47 11.70 -30.08
C THR A 157 -18.93 10.49 -30.83
N ALA A 158 -18.72 10.59 -32.14
CA ALA A 158 -18.19 9.50 -32.95
C ALA A 158 -16.78 9.06 -32.55
N SER A 159 -15.90 9.99 -32.17
CA SER A 159 -14.55 9.66 -31.68
C SER A 159 -14.60 8.75 -30.45
N LEU A 160 -15.42 9.09 -29.45
CA LEU A 160 -15.54 8.27 -28.24
C LEU A 160 -16.10 6.87 -28.53
N PHE A 161 -17.08 6.75 -29.44
CA PHE A 161 -17.60 5.44 -29.84
C PHE A 161 -16.58 4.58 -30.58
N ALA A 162 -15.70 5.19 -31.37
CA ALA A 162 -14.64 4.47 -32.05
C ALA A 162 -13.60 3.92 -31.07
N GLU A 163 -13.33 4.63 -29.97
CA GLU A 163 -12.40 4.22 -28.91
C GLU A 163 -13.03 3.21 -27.91
N ASP A 164 -14.35 3.11 -27.83
CA ASP A 164 -15.04 2.23 -26.90
C ASP A 164 -14.93 0.75 -27.24
N GLU A 165 -14.03 0.04 -26.57
CA GLU A 165 -13.78 -1.39 -26.77
C GLU A 165 -14.97 -2.30 -26.51
N THR A 166 -15.95 -1.83 -25.73
CA THR A 166 -17.16 -2.61 -25.44
C THR A 166 -18.19 -2.54 -26.57
N ALA A 167 -18.06 -1.57 -27.49
CA ALA A 167 -18.93 -1.45 -28.64
C ALA A 167 -18.57 -2.51 -29.69
N PRO A 168 -19.55 -3.09 -30.41
CA PRO A 168 -19.24 -4.08 -31.44
C PRO A 168 -18.26 -3.54 -32.49
N MET A 169 -17.20 -4.30 -32.80
CA MET A 169 -16.15 -3.87 -33.75
C MET A 169 -16.69 -3.34 -35.08
N LYS A 170 -17.71 -4.00 -35.65
CA LYS A 170 -18.36 -3.57 -36.90
C LYS A 170 -18.93 -2.15 -36.81
N THR A 171 -19.44 -1.77 -35.64
CA THR A 171 -19.94 -0.42 -35.39
C THR A 171 -18.79 0.57 -35.31
N ARG A 172 -17.76 0.26 -34.50
CA ARG A 172 -16.57 1.09 -34.34
C ARG A 172 -15.91 1.40 -35.70
N MET A 173 -15.76 0.38 -36.55
CA MET A 173 -15.24 0.53 -37.92
C MET A 173 -16.09 1.44 -38.81
N ARG A 174 -17.42 1.30 -38.76
CA ARG A 174 -18.32 2.15 -39.56
C ARG A 174 -18.28 3.61 -39.13
N VAL A 175 -18.20 3.87 -37.83
CA VAL A 175 -18.08 5.22 -37.27
C VAL A 175 -16.69 5.80 -37.55
N GLY A 176 -15.64 5.00 -37.37
CA GLY A 176 -14.27 5.34 -37.73
C GLY A 176 -14.14 5.72 -39.21
N LEU A 177 -14.85 5.05 -40.11
CA LEU A 177 -14.83 5.38 -41.55
C LEU A 177 -15.44 6.75 -41.81
N ALA A 178 -16.56 7.08 -41.16
CA ALA A 178 -17.14 8.40 -41.26
C ALA A 178 -16.20 9.49 -40.71
N LEU A 179 -15.48 9.21 -39.61
CA LEU A 179 -14.45 10.10 -39.07
C LEU A 179 -13.27 10.28 -40.04
N ALA A 180 -12.84 9.21 -40.71
CA ALA A 180 -11.76 9.25 -41.69
C ALA A 180 -12.13 10.04 -42.95
N GLU A 181 -13.40 9.96 -43.37
CA GLU A 181 -13.96 10.71 -44.50
C GLU A 181 -14.24 12.18 -44.16
N TYR A 182 -14.41 12.52 -42.88
CA TYR A 182 -14.79 13.87 -42.45
C TYR A 182 -13.65 14.88 -42.57
N GLU A 183 -13.95 16.00 -43.21
CA GLU A 183 -13.00 17.09 -43.45
C GLU A 183 -12.88 18.01 -42.23
N TYR A 184 -11.95 17.66 -41.31
CA TYR A 184 -11.64 18.47 -40.14
C TYR A 184 -10.85 19.73 -40.54
N PRO A 185 -11.17 20.93 -39.98
CA PRO A 185 -10.35 22.11 -40.20
C PRO A 185 -8.94 21.89 -39.65
N GLY A 186 -7.95 21.77 -40.55
CA GLY A 186 -6.54 21.74 -40.18
C GLY A 186 -5.78 20.43 -40.44
N SER A 187 -6.29 19.51 -41.27
CA SER A 187 -5.62 18.23 -41.61
C SER A 187 -5.10 17.54 -40.35
N TYR A 188 -6.03 16.98 -39.57
CA TYR A 188 -5.78 16.14 -38.39
C TYR A 188 -6.44 14.78 -38.60
N VAL A 189 -5.78 13.70 -38.16
CA VAL A 189 -6.37 12.36 -38.03
C VAL A 189 -6.75 12.13 -36.56
N PRO A 190 -8.04 11.83 -36.27
CA PRO A 190 -8.45 11.48 -34.90
C PRO A 190 -7.71 10.24 -34.38
N SER A 191 -7.24 10.29 -33.13
CA SER A 191 -6.62 9.15 -32.41
C SER A 191 -7.43 7.86 -32.55
N ALA A 192 -8.75 7.98 -32.48
CA ALA A 192 -9.68 6.88 -32.65
C ALA A 192 -9.54 6.14 -33.98
N VAL A 193 -9.26 6.87 -35.08
CA VAL A 193 -9.04 6.27 -36.40
C VAL A 193 -7.70 5.52 -36.44
N GLU A 194 -6.65 6.10 -35.84
CA GLU A 194 -5.33 5.45 -35.75
C GLU A 194 -5.40 4.14 -34.96
N GLN A 195 -6.09 4.16 -33.80
CA GLN A 195 -6.30 2.99 -32.97
C GLN A 195 -7.06 1.89 -33.72
N LEU A 196 -8.15 2.25 -34.43
CA LEU A 196 -8.92 1.29 -35.23
C LEU A 196 -8.11 0.71 -36.40
N VAL A 197 -7.26 1.52 -37.05
CA VAL A 197 -6.35 1.03 -38.10
C VAL A 197 -5.29 0.09 -37.53
N ALA A 198 -4.85 0.28 -36.28
CA ALA A 198 -3.90 -0.60 -35.60
C ALA A 198 -4.54 -1.85 -34.96
N ASP A 199 -5.86 -1.87 -34.79
CA ASP A 199 -6.57 -2.93 -34.05
C ASP A 199 -6.48 -4.30 -34.77
N PRO A 200 -5.84 -5.32 -34.16
CA PRO A 200 -5.68 -6.62 -34.79
C PRO A 200 -6.97 -7.44 -34.84
N ALA A 201 -7.99 -7.12 -34.04
CA ALA A 201 -9.29 -7.80 -34.07
C ALA A 201 -10.16 -7.35 -35.25
N ALA A 202 -9.82 -6.23 -35.88
CA ALA A 202 -10.55 -5.70 -37.02
C ALA A 202 -10.23 -6.42 -38.33
N ALA A 203 -11.22 -6.50 -39.22
CA ALA A 203 -11.03 -7.11 -40.52
C ALA A 203 -10.04 -6.28 -41.36
N SER A 204 -9.09 -6.97 -42.02
CA SER A 204 -8.07 -6.31 -42.83
C SER A 204 -8.60 -5.38 -43.93
N ALA A 205 -9.80 -5.66 -44.47
CA ALA A 205 -10.47 -4.82 -45.45
C ALA A 205 -10.98 -3.50 -44.83
N ASP A 206 -11.55 -3.56 -43.63
CA ASP A 206 -12.07 -2.38 -42.93
C ASP A 206 -10.92 -1.47 -42.50
N ARG A 207 -9.82 -2.05 -41.97
CA ARG A 207 -8.61 -1.31 -41.60
C ARG A 207 -7.98 -0.60 -42.80
N LEU A 208 -7.93 -1.27 -43.96
CA LEU A 208 -7.49 -0.66 -45.22
C LEU A 208 -8.42 0.47 -45.66
N ALA A 209 -9.74 0.28 -45.60
CA ALA A 209 -10.71 1.29 -46.00
C ALA A 209 -10.57 2.59 -45.17
N LEU A 210 -10.31 2.48 -43.87
CA LEU A 210 -10.00 3.62 -43.00
C LEU A 210 -8.76 4.38 -43.48
N ALA A 211 -7.64 3.69 -43.67
CA ALA A 211 -6.39 4.32 -44.08
C ALA A 211 -6.48 4.95 -45.48
N VAL A 212 -7.19 4.31 -46.42
CA VAL A 212 -7.45 4.85 -47.77
C VAL A 212 -8.35 6.09 -47.70
N ALA A 213 -9.39 6.08 -46.86
CA ALA A 213 -10.25 7.25 -46.68
C ALA A 213 -9.45 8.45 -46.15
N VAL A 214 -8.55 8.23 -45.17
CA VAL A 214 -7.62 9.26 -44.73
C VAL A 214 -6.67 9.69 -45.85
N ALA A 215 -6.15 8.75 -46.65
CA ALA A 215 -5.23 9.04 -47.75
C ALA A 215 -5.85 9.94 -48.83
N GLN A 216 -7.11 9.69 -49.18
CA GLN A 216 -7.86 10.50 -50.15
C GLN A 216 -8.10 11.93 -49.65
N ARG A 217 -8.32 12.09 -48.34
CA ARG A 217 -8.60 13.38 -47.70
C ARG A 217 -7.33 14.17 -47.36
N ALA A 218 -6.38 13.53 -46.70
CA ALA A 218 -5.17 14.12 -46.12
C ALA A 218 -3.95 13.22 -46.40
N PRO A 219 -3.39 13.26 -47.62
CA PRO A 219 -2.37 12.31 -48.07
C PRO A 219 -1.16 12.20 -47.14
N LYS A 220 -0.64 13.35 -46.66
CA LYS A 220 0.54 13.39 -45.78
C LYS A 220 0.32 12.73 -44.43
N GLU A 221 -0.90 12.79 -43.89
CA GLU A 221 -1.22 12.19 -42.59
C GLU A 221 -1.46 10.68 -42.69
N ALA A 222 -1.88 10.20 -43.86
CA ALA A 222 -2.13 8.78 -44.08
C ALA A 222 -0.85 7.93 -44.17
N VAL A 223 0.33 8.54 -44.36
CA VAL A 223 1.59 7.82 -44.55
C VAL A 223 1.88 6.86 -43.39
N SER A 224 1.72 7.33 -42.14
CA SER A 224 1.93 6.50 -40.94
C SER A 224 0.97 5.31 -40.90
N LEU A 225 -0.31 5.54 -41.18
CA LEU A 225 -1.37 4.53 -41.19
C LEU A 225 -1.13 3.46 -42.27
N LEU A 226 -0.81 3.89 -43.50
CA LEU A 226 -0.53 3.00 -44.61
C LEU A 226 0.76 2.20 -44.39
N CYS A 227 1.80 2.79 -43.80
CA CYS A 227 3.00 2.06 -43.38
C CYS A 227 2.68 1.03 -42.30
N CYS A 228 1.83 1.39 -41.32
CA CYS A 228 1.40 0.48 -40.26
C CYS A 228 0.71 -0.75 -40.87
N LEU A 229 -0.24 -0.55 -41.79
CA LEU A 229 -0.91 -1.66 -42.50
C LEU A 229 0.03 -2.48 -43.37
N ALA A 230 0.92 -1.82 -44.11
CA ALA A 230 1.87 -2.50 -44.99
C ALA A 230 2.88 -3.34 -44.21
N SER A 231 3.22 -2.97 -42.97
CA SER A 231 4.14 -3.73 -42.13
C SER A 231 3.46 -4.78 -41.22
N ASP A 232 2.13 -4.75 -41.10
CA ASP A 232 1.39 -5.65 -40.21
C ASP A 232 1.22 -7.06 -40.82
N PRO A 233 1.83 -8.11 -40.23
CA PRO A 233 1.71 -9.48 -40.74
C PRO A 233 0.30 -10.07 -40.61
N LEU A 234 -0.58 -9.51 -39.79
CA LEU A 234 -1.98 -9.94 -39.60
C LEU A 234 -2.90 -9.46 -40.74
N ILE A 235 -2.52 -8.42 -41.46
CA ILE A 235 -3.25 -7.93 -42.64
C ILE A 235 -3.12 -8.93 -43.80
N GLN A 236 -4.16 -9.07 -44.62
CA GLN A 236 -4.07 -9.92 -45.81
C GLN A 236 -3.06 -9.33 -46.80
N ALA A 237 -2.23 -10.18 -47.42
CA ALA A 237 -1.18 -9.75 -48.33
C ALA A 237 -1.70 -8.85 -49.48
N GLY A 238 -2.90 -9.12 -50.00
CA GLY A 238 -3.55 -8.28 -51.01
C GLY A 238 -3.83 -6.85 -50.52
N HIS A 239 -4.29 -6.70 -49.27
CA HIS A 239 -4.54 -5.39 -48.66
C HIS A 239 -3.25 -4.66 -48.29
N ARG A 240 -2.18 -5.36 -47.87
CA ARG A 240 -0.85 -4.76 -47.71
C ARG A 240 -0.31 -4.20 -49.02
N MET A 241 -0.43 -4.97 -50.11
CA MET A 241 -0.01 -4.53 -51.43
C MET A 241 -0.88 -3.40 -51.98
N GLN A 242 -2.14 -3.29 -51.55
CA GLN A 242 -2.98 -2.13 -51.85
C GLN A 242 -2.48 -0.91 -51.06
N ALA A 243 -2.24 -1.01 -49.75
CA ALA A 243 -1.69 0.09 -48.95
C ALA A 243 -0.34 0.62 -49.49
N ILE A 244 0.53 -0.28 -49.99
CA ILE A 244 1.78 0.11 -50.66
C ILE A 244 1.52 0.87 -51.96
N ARG A 245 0.49 0.49 -52.74
CA ARG A 245 0.12 1.20 -53.97
C ARG A 245 -0.39 2.60 -53.67
N GLU A 246 -1.21 2.76 -52.64
CA GLU A 246 -1.65 4.08 -52.18
C GLU A 246 -0.45 4.92 -51.69
N LEU A 247 0.53 4.30 -51.00
CA LEU A 247 1.78 4.98 -50.64
C LEU A 247 2.58 5.44 -51.85
N ASP A 248 2.59 4.73 -52.99
CA ASP A 248 3.31 5.19 -54.18
C ASP A 248 2.81 6.53 -54.70
N GLU A 249 1.52 6.79 -54.57
CA GLU A 249 0.90 8.03 -55.02
C GLU A 249 1.19 9.20 -54.08
N ILE A 250 1.66 8.93 -52.85
CA ILE A 250 1.81 9.89 -51.75
C ILE A 250 3.28 10.10 -51.37
N ASP A 251 3.99 9.01 -51.05
CA ASP A 251 5.39 8.96 -50.60
C ASP A 251 6.07 7.68 -51.15
N ILE A 252 6.72 7.84 -52.30
CA ILE A 252 7.43 6.78 -53.01
C ILE A 252 8.53 6.15 -52.13
N VAL A 253 9.21 6.94 -51.30
CA VAL A 253 10.31 6.45 -50.46
C VAL A 253 9.76 5.52 -49.36
N ALA A 254 8.65 5.89 -48.73
CA ALA A 254 7.95 5.04 -47.79
C ALA A 254 7.44 3.75 -48.45
N ALA A 255 6.87 3.85 -49.66
CA ALA A 255 6.39 2.69 -50.43
C ALA A 255 7.51 1.69 -50.76
N GLU A 256 8.66 2.15 -51.24
CA GLU A 256 9.83 1.31 -51.51
C GLU A 256 10.34 0.59 -50.25
N LYS A 257 10.42 1.32 -49.12
CA LYS A 257 10.79 0.73 -47.83
C LYS A 257 9.83 -0.38 -47.42
N MET A 258 8.51 -0.16 -47.57
CA MET A 258 7.49 -1.15 -47.23
C MET A 258 7.48 -2.37 -48.16
N ARG A 259 7.80 -2.20 -49.45
CA ARG A 259 8.01 -3.33 -50.39
C ARG A 259 9.18 -4.19 -49.98
N ALA A 260 10.31 -3.56 -49.63
CA ALA A 260 11.51 -4.28 -49.20
C ALA A 260 11.23 -5.15 -47.96
N SER A 261 10.42 -4.65 -47.01
CA SER A 261 10.06 -5.39 -45.80
C SER A 261 9.08 -6.53 -46.01
N GLN A 262 8.30 -6.58 -47.11
CA GLN A 262 7.31 -7.65 -47.35
C GLN A 262 7.93 -9.05 -47.33
N THR A 263 9.17 -9.17 -47.81
CA THR A 263 9.89 -10.45 -47.90
C THR A 263 10.32 -11.02 -46.55
N ARG A 264 10.27 -10.20 -45.48
CA ARG A 264 10.71 -10.56 -44.13
C ARG A 264 9.55 -10.80 -43.16
N LEU A 265 8.31 -10.56 -43.60
CA LEU A 265 7.15 -10.73 -42.74
C LEU A 265 6.82 -12.22 -42.58
N PRO A 266 6.48 -12.67 -41.36
CA PRO A 266 5.98 -14.02 -41.15
C PRO A 266 4.65 -14.22 -41.89
N THR A 267 4.29 -15.48 -42.15
CA THR A 267 2.97 -15.80 -42.72
C THR A 267 1.86 -15.40 -41.74
N VAL A 268 0.66 -15.10 -42.26
CA VAL A 268 -0.50 -14.68 -41.44
C VAL A 268 -0.80 -15.70 -40.33
N GLN A 269 -0.62 -17.00 -40.62
CA GLN A 269 -0.84 -18.07 -39.64
C GLN A 269 0.15 -17.97 -38.47
N VAL A 270 1.45 -17.89 -38.77
CA VAL A 270 2.50 -17.77 -37.74
C VAL A 270 2.33 -16.50 -36.90
N ALA A 271 1.90 -15.39 -37.53
CA ALA A 271 1.62 -14.16 -36.81
C ALA A 271 0.43 -14.29 -35.85
N ARG A 272 -0.65 -14.97 -36.28
CA ARG A 272 -1.82 -15.27 -35.43
C ARG A 272 -1.48 -16.19 -34.26
N ASP A 273 -0.68 -17.22 -34.51
CA ASP A 273 -0.27 -18.16 -33.46
C ASP A 273 0.56 -17.45 -32.39
N ARG A 274 1.54 -16.61 -32.80
CA ARG A 274 2.32 -15.78 -31.87
C ARG A 274 1.48 -14.78 -31.08
N GLN A 275 0.48 -14.17 -31.72
CA GLN A 275 -0.43 -13.25 -31.04
C GLN A 275 -1.28 -13.98 -29.99
N ARG A 276 -1.77 -15.18 -30.34
CA ARG A 276 -2.55 -16.03 -29.43
C ARG A 276 -1.72 -16.44 -28.21
N GLU A 277 -0.49 -16.91 -28.42
CA GLU A 277 0.42 -17.26 -27.32
C GLU A 277 0.74 -16.06 -26.41
N ALA A 278 0.91 -14.87 -26.99
CA ALA A 278 1.13 -13.65 -26.22
C ALA A 278 -0.11 -13.26 -25.40
N ALA A 279 -1.31 -13.39 -25.97
CA ALA A 279 -2.56 -13.13 -25.26
C ALA A 279 -2.81 -14.16 -24.14
N GLU A 280 -2.55 -15.45 -24.39
CA GLU A 280 -2.67 -16.51 -23.38
C GLU A 280 -1.68 -16.29 -22.23
N ARG A 281 -0.43 -15.86 -22.50
CA ARG A 281 0.52 -15.48 -21.44
C ARG A 281 0.06 -14.26 -20.64
N ALA A 282 -0.36 -13.20 -21.31
CA ALA A 282 -0.85 -11.99 -20.64
C ALA A 282 -2.08 -12.28 -19.77
N GLN A 283 -2.98 -13.15 -20.25
CA GLN A 283 -4.14 -13.60 -19.48
C GLN A 283 -3.72 -14.43 -18.27
N GLY A 284 -2.79 -15.37 -18.43
CA GLY A 284 -2.25 -16.17 -17.33
C GLY A 284 -1.55 -15.32 -16.26
N GLU A 285 -0.79 -14.31 -16.68
CA GLU A 285 -0.16 -13.34 -15.77
C GLU A 285 -1.21 -12.50 -15.02
N ALA A 286 -2.24 -12.02 -15.70
CA ALA A 286 -3.34 -11.27 -15.09
C ALA A 286 -4.15 -12.13 -14.10
N GLU A 287 -4.41 -13.40 -14.43
CA GLU A 287 -5.08 -14.35 -13.54
C GLU A 287 -4.22 -14.67 -12.32
N ALA A 288 -2.91 -14.89 -12.49
CA ALA A 288 -1.98 -15.09 -11.39
C ALA A 288 -1.87 -13.85 -10.49
N GLN A 289 -1.88 -12.65 -11.06
CA GLN A 289 -1.89 -11.40 -10.29
C GLN A 289 -3.20 -11.25 -9.51
N ARG A 290 -4.36 -11.49 -10.14
CA ARG A 290 -5.66 -11.47 -9.46
C ARG A 290 -5.73 -12.49 -8.32
N ALA A 291 -5.16 -13.68 -8.50
CA ALA A 291 -5.09 -14.69 -7.46
C ALA A 291 -4.19 -14.27 -6.28
N ARG A 292 -3.14 -13.46 -6.52
CA ARG A 292 -2.25 -12.92 -5.48
C ARG A 292 -2.82 -11.72 -4.74
N GLU A 293 -3.74 -11.00 -5.37
CA GLU A 293 -4.40 -9.80 -4.83
C GLU A 293 -5.73 -10.09 -4.15
N THR A 294 -6.10 -11.37 -3.98
CA THR A 294 -7.28 -11.70 -3.18
C THR A 294 -7.07 -11.29 -1.71
N PRO A 295 -8.11 -10.79 -1.01
CA PRO A 295 -8.01 -10.43 0.40
C PRO A 295 -7.43 -11.56 1.26
N GLU A 296 -7.80 -12.81 0.98
CA GLU A 296 -7.31 -13.98 1.71
C GLU A 296 -5.82 -14.22 1.49
N ALA A 297 -5.32 -14.07 0.24
CA ALA A 297 -3.90 -14.24 -0.05
C ALA A 297 -3.05 -13.12 0.55
N VAL A 298 -3.58 -11.90 0.59
CA VAL A 298 -2.93 -10.76 1.27
C VAL A 298 -2.87 -11.00 2.77
N VAL A 299 -3.98 -11.42 3.39
CA VAL A 299 -4.02 -11.74 4.83
C VAL A 299 -3.08 -12.88 5.17
N GLY A 300 -3.04 -13.96 4.38
CA GLY A 300 -2.14 -15.09 4.62
C GLY A 300 -0.66 -14.70 4.55
N ARG A 301 -0.27 -13.79 3.63
CA ARG A 301 1.09 -13.25 3.60
C ARG A 301 1.39 -12.40 4.84
N LEU A 302 0.48 -11.51 5.22
CA LEU A 302 0.64 -10.68 6.42
C LEU A 302 0.80 -11.54 7.69
N GLU A 303 -0.01 -12.58 7.84
CA GLU A 303 0.06 -13.50 8.99
C GLU A 303 1.36 -14.32 8.97
N SER A 304 1.84 -14.75 7.81
CA SER A 304 3.13 -15.43 7.66
C SER A 304 4.31 -14.54 8.05
N GLU A 305 4.32 -13.27 7.62
CA GLU A 305 5.37 -12.31 7.95
C GLU A 305 5.37 -11.97 9.44
N VAL A 306 4.19 -11.78 10.05
CA VAL A 306 4.06 -11.57 11.49
C VAL A 306 4.62 -12.76 12.27
N GLU A 307 4.28 -13.99 11.88
CA GLU A 307 4.76 -15.21 12.52
C GLU A 307 6.28 -15.40 12.35
N GLU A 308 6.82 -15.06 11.18
CA GLU A 308 8.27 -15.11 10.92
C GLU A 308 9.03 -14.16 11.85
N ILE A 309 8.56 -12.92 12.00
CA ILE A 309 9.18 -11.93 12.89
C ILE A 309 9.07 -12.37 14.35
N LEU A 310 7.89 -12.82 14.81
CA LEU A 310 7.72 -13.36 16.17
C LEU A 310 8.57 -14.62 16.40
N GLY A 311 8.73 -15.46 15.39
CA GLY A 311 9.65 -16.60 15.41
C GLY A 311 11.11 -16.17 15.61
N GLY A 312 11.54 -15.10 14.93
CA GLY A 312 12.86 -14.49 15.12
C GLY A 312 13.09 -13.90 16.52
N LEU A 313 12.08 -13.27 17.12
CA LEU A 313 12.17 -12.75 18.49
C LEU A 313 12.24 -13.89 19.53
N ARG A 314 11.47 -14.97 19.32
CA ARG A 314 11.52 -16.17 20.18
C ARG A 314 12.87 -16.87 20.12
N SER A 315 13.44 -17.06 18.94
CA SER A 315 14.72 -17.76 18.77
C SER A 315 15.90 -16.99 19.37
N ARG A 316 15.83 -15.65 19.40
CA ARG A 316 16.78 -14.81 20.14
C ARG A 316 16.65 -14.99 21.66
N GLY A 317 15.46 -15.29 22.16
CA GLY A 317 15.17 -15.45 23.58
C GLY A 317 15.32 -16.83 24.19
N SER A 318 15.35 -17.88 23.38
CA SER A 318 15.44 -19.26 23.88
C SER A 318 16.88 -19.67 24.18
N ALA A 319 17.72 -18.74 24.63
CA ALA A 319 19.11 -19.00 24.92
C ALA A 319 19.25 -19.69 26.29
N ASP A 320 18.72 -20.91 26.40
CA ASP A 320 19.01 -21.82 27.50
C ASP A 320 20.54 -22.00 27.67
N TRP A 321 21.30 -21.90 26.57
CA TRP A 321 22.77 -21.94 26.55
C TRP A 321 23.43 -20.74 27.23
N LEU A 322 22.81 -19.56 27.21
CA LEU A 322 23.36 -18.34 27.82
C LEU A 322 23.30 -18.43 29.36
N ALA A 323 22.28 -19.06 29.94
CA ALA A 323 22.16 -19.20 31.40
C ALA A 323 23.17 -20.20 32.00
N ASP A 324 23.41 -21.32 31.33
CA ASP A 324 24.30 -22.37 31.84
C ASP A 324 25.79 -22.01 31.71
N GLU A 325 26.18 -21.24 30.71
CA GLU A 325 27.60 -20.90 30.44
C GLU A 325 28.16 -19.88 31.45
N LEU A 326 27.39 -18.84 31.80
CA LEU A 326 27.83 -17.82 32.76
C LEU A 326 28.13 -18.42 34.14
N ASP A 327 27.29 -19.33 34.61
CA ASP A 327 27.47 -19.97 35.91
C ASP A 327 28.73 -20.84 35.95
N ASN A 328 29.04 -21.53 34.85
CA ASN A 328 30.27 -22.31 34.72
C ASN A 328 31.50 -21.39 34.70
N HIS A 329 31.49 -20.32 33.91
CA HIS A 329 32.60 -19.38 33.83
C HIS A 329 32.83 -18.64 35.16
N LEU A 330 31.76 -18.28 35.89
CA LEU A 330 31.86 -17.72 37.24
C LEU A 330 32.48 -18.71 38.23
N ALA A 331 32.08 -19.98 38.19
CA ALA A 331 32.62 -21.02 39.06
C ALA A 331 34.11 -21.32 38.77
N GLU A 332 34.52 -21.25 37.51
CA GLU A 332 35.91 -21.45 37.08
C GLU A 332 36.79 -20.20 37.22
N SER A 333 36.19 -19.06 37.60
CA SER A 333 36.86 -17.74 37.58
C SER A 333 37.43 -17.39 36.20
N ASP A 334 36.76 -17.81 35.13
CA ASP A 334 37.13 -17.53 33.75
C ASP A 334 36.70 -16.11 33.35
N TRP A 335 37.65 -15.18 33.46
CA TRP A 335 37.48 -13.78 33.07
C TRP A 335 37.04 -13.58 31.62
N GLU A 336 37.58 -14.38 30.71
CA GLU A 336 37.33 -14.23 29.28
C GLU A 336 35.96 -14.79 28.95
N GLY A 337 35.61 -15.96 29.49
CA GLY A 337 34.27 -16.55 29.39
C GLY A 337 33.16 -15.62 29.88
N VAL A 338 33.25 -15.13 31.13
CA VAL A 338 32.26 -14.19 31.69
C VAL A 338 32.15 -12.91 30.85
N SER A 339 33.27 -12.42 30.31
CA SER A 339 33.24 -11.22 29.45
C SER A 339 32.55 -11.45 28.12
N GLN A 340 32.72 -12.64 27.54
CA GLN A 340 32.08 -13.03 26.30
C GLN A 340 30.57 -13.18 26.50
N ASP A 341 30.14 -13.87 27.58
CA ASP A 341 28.72 -14.05 27.89
C ASP A 341 28.01 -12.70 28.07
N VAL A 342 28.61 -11.80 28.86
CA VAL A 342 28.08 -10.45 29.08
C VAL A 342 28.02 -9.64 27.78
N ALA A 343 29.03 -9.76 26.91
CA ALA A 343 29.01 -9.10 25.62
C ALA A 343 27.89 -9.63 24.71
N ASP A 344 27.67 -10.94 24.70
CA ASP A 344 26.66 -11.59 23.85
C ASP A 344 25.24 -11.21 24.27
N ILE A 345 24.91 -11.24 25.56
CA ILE A 345 23.58 -10.82 26.03
C ILE A 345 23.35 -9.32 25.83
N CYS A 346 24.37 -8.48 26.08
CA CYS A 346 24.26 -7.04 25.87
C CYS A 346 24.10 -6.72 24.39
N GLY A 347 24.80 -7.45 23.51
CA GLY A 347 24.67 -7.35 22.07
C GLY A 347 23.27 -7.70 21.60
N LEU A 348 22.68 -8.77 22.14
CA LEU A 348 21.33 -9.21 21.81
C LEU A 348 20.24 -8.20 22.19
N VAL A 349 20.32 -7.62 23.39
CA VAL A 349 19.33 -6.65 23.89
C VAL A 349 19.49 -5.26 23.25
N ARG A 350 20.71 -4.90 22.87
CA ARG A 350 21.04 -3.63 22.20
C ARG A 350 20.94 -3.71 20.67
N ASP A 351 20.62 -4.87 20.11
CA ASP A 351 20.46 -5.06 18.67
C ASP A 351 19.35 -4.14 18.10
N GLU A 352 19.72 -3.28 17.15
CA GLU A 352 18.79 -2.36 16.47
C GLU A 352 17.73 -3.12 15.67
N ASP A 353 18.01 -4.36 15.27
CA ASP A 353 17.08 -5.22 14.55
C ASP A 353 15.89 -5.64 15.42
N VAL A 354 16.04 -5.67 16.76
CA VAL A 354 14.94 -6.02 17.69
C VAL A 354 13.91 -4.90 17.73
N GLU A 355 14.36 -3.65 17.82
CA GLU A 355 13.47 -2.50 17.80
C GLU A 355 12.81 -2.31 16.43
N SER A 356 13.57 -2.53 15.36
CA SER A 356 13.07 -2.49 13.98
C SER A 356 12.02 -3.58 13.73
N ALA A 357 12.25 -4.79 14.24
CA ALA A 357 11.28 -5.88 14.19
C ALA A 357 9.98 -5.54 14.93
N LEU A 358 10.06 -4.94 16.12
CA LEU A 358 8.90 -4.53 16.89
C LEU A 358 8.08 -3.44 16.16
N ARG A 359 8.76 -2.44 15.59
CA ARG A 359 8.12 -1.40 14.76
C ARG A 359 7.42 -2.01 13.54
N LEU A 360 8.06 -2.98 12.88
CA LEU A 360 7.48 -3.68 11.73
C LEU A 360 6.24 -4.49 12.13
N LEU A 361 6.28 -5.23 13.24
CA LEU A 361 5.13 -5.97 13.78
C LEU A 361 3.94 -5.04 14.07
N GLU A 362 4.21 -3.87 14.65
CA GLU A 362 3.17 -2.88 14.92
C GLU A 362 2.50 -2.39 13.63
N VAL A 363 3.30 -2.07 12.60
CA VAL A 363 2.79 -1.65 11.28
C VAL A 363 1.96 -2.76 10.63
N LEU A 364 2.47 -4.00 10.58
CA LEU A 364 1.77 -5.13 9.96
C LEU A 364 0.44 -5.44 10.66
N THR A 365 0.41 -5.30 11.98
CA THR A 365 -0.78 -5.53 12.80
C THR A 365 -1.82 -4.42 12.60
N ARG A 366 -1.39 -3.16 12.48
CA ARG A 366 -2.28 -2.04 12.09
C ARG A 366 -2.89 -2.28 10.71
N VAL A 367 -2.09 -2.71 9.73
CA VAL A 367 -2.58 -3.05 8.38
C VAL A 367 -3.61 -4.18 8.43
N ARG A 368 -3.39 -5.19 9.28
CA ARG A 368 -4.26 -6.37 9.39
C ARG A 368 -5.59 -6.11 10.11
N TYR A 369 -5.60 -5.26 11.13
CA TYR A 369 -6.75 -5.10 12.02
C TYR A 369 -7.45 -3.74 11.94
N GLY A 370 -6.87 -2.77 11.21
CA GLY A 370 -7.49 -1.47 11.00
C GLY A 370 -7.62 -0.66 12.29
N SER A 371 -6.52 -0.07 12.76
CA SER A 371 -6.52 0.86 13.89
C SER A 371 -6.51 2.31 13.40
N GLU A 372 -7.41 3.14 13.91
CA GLU A 372 -7.47 4.60 13.70
C GLU A 372 -6.58 5.39 14.69
N VAL A 373 -5.70 4.74 15.43
CA VAL A 373 -4.81 5.47 16.35
C VAL A 373 -3.70 6.11 15.51
N ASP A 374 -3.65 7.45 15.56
CA ASP A 374 -2.61 8.28 14.96
C ASP A 374 -1.23 7.65 15.19
N PRO A 375 -0.28 7.78 14.24
CA PRO A 375 1.09 7.42 14.51
C PRO A 375 1.49 8.17 15.78
N ALA A 376 1.70 7.42 16.87
CA ALA A 376 2.40 7.97 18.02
C ALA A 376 3.63 8.68 17.42
N PRO A 377 3.85 9.97 17.73
CA PRO A 377 4.99 10.68 17.17
C PRO A 377 6.24 9.84 17.47
N ASP A 378 7.30 10.03 16.68
CA ASP A 378 8.66 9.75 17.13
C ASP A 378 8.93 10.61 18.40
N GLU A 379 8.26 10.33 19.51
CA GLU A 379 8.66 10.77 20.81
C GLU A 379 9.86 9.90 21.13
N ALA A 380 11.01 10.57 21.12
CA ALA A 380 12.27 10.12 21.68
C ALA A 380 12.02 9.17 22.86
N PRO A 381 12.83 8.10 23.01
CA PRO A 381 12.62 7.09 24.03
C PRO A 381 12.21 7.78 25.31
N SER A 382 10.93 7.61 25.69
CA SER A 382 10.44 8.18 26.93
C SER A 382 11.37 7.60 27.97
N ASN A 383 12.18 8.46 28.58
CA ASN A 383 12.94 8.17 29.77
C ASN A 383 11.95 7.96 30.92
N ALA A 384 11.05 7.00 30.78
CA ALA A 384 10.31 6.37 31.85
C ALA A 384 11.26 5.42 32.61
N ALA A 385 12.48 5.89 32.88
CA ALA A 385 13.36 5.39 33.93
C ALA A 385 12.85 5.87 35.31
N ALA A 386 11.53 5.92 35.49
CA ALA A 386 10.89 6.40 36.70
C ALA A 386 10.16 5.22 37.36
N GLY A 387 10.93 4.29 37.92
CA GLY A 387 10.43 3.45 39.02
C GLY A 387 10.59 1.94 38.90
N GLN A 388 11.53 1.40 38.12
CA GLN A 388 11.90 -0.01 38.27
C GLN A 388 13.26 -0.13 38.98
N ASP A 389 13.20 -0.53 40.25
CA ASP A 389 14.34 -0.80 41.12
C ASP A 389 14.86 -2.22 40.82
N PHE A 390 15.84 -2.35 39.92
CA PHE A 390 16.66 -3.56 39.88
C PHE A 390 17.69 -3.47 41.02
N PRO A 391 18.03 -4.59 41.67
CA PRO A 391 19.07 -4.58 42.69
C PRO A 391 20.36 -4.05 42.07
N MET A 392 21.04 -3.12 42.77
CA MET A 392 22.36 -2.60 42.38
C MET A 392 23.34 -2.97 43.47
N LEU A 393 24.58 -3.30 43.10
CA LEU A 393 25.65 -3.54 44.06
C LEU A 393 26.76 -2.51 43.87
N SER A 394 26.86 -1.59 44.82
CA SER A 394 27.93 -0.60 44.80
C SER A 394 29.23 -1.12 45.41
N ARG A 395 30.37 -0.57 44.97
CA ARG A 395 31.69 -0.83 45.60
C ARG A 395 31.67 -0.59 47.12
N ARG A 396 30.94 0.43 47.57
CA ARG A 396 30.78 0.74 49.00
C ARG A 396 30.08 -0.37 49.77
N GLU A 397 29.06 -1.01 49.19
CA GLU A 397 28.35 -2.13 49.81
C GLU A 397 29.20 -3.39 49.84
N LEU A 398 30.04 -3.61 48.82
CA LEU A 398 31.08 -4.65 48.85
C LEU A 398 32.12 -4.37 49.95
N GLU A 399 32.61 -3.14 50.09
CA GLU A 399 33.56 -2.77 51.16
C GLU A 399 32.94 -2.96 52.56
N GLN A 400 31.67 -2.60 52.74
CA GLN A 400 30.98 -2.82 54.01
C GLN A 400 30.77 -4.31 54.29
N PHE A 401 30.47 -5.09 53.27
CA PHE A 401 30.38 -6.54 53.37
C PHE A 401 31.74 -7.16 53.72
N ALA A 402 32.82 -6.72 53.06
CA ALA A 402 34.18 -7.14 53.33
C ALA A 402 34.56 -6.92 54.79
N ARG A 403 34.22 -5.75 55.33
CA ARG A 403 34.46 -5.43 56.75
C ARG A 403 33.70 -6.37 57.68
N THR A 404 32.42 -6.58 57.41
CA THR A 404 31.58 -7.48 58.21
C THR A 404 32.13 -8.91 58.20
N GLU A 405 32.60 -9.38 57.04
CA GLU A 405 33.13 -10.73 56.90
C GLU A 405 34.51 -10.88 57.52
N ALA A 406 35.37 -9.86 57.42
CA ALA A 406 36.64 -9.82 58.14
C ALA A 406 36.43 -9.89 59.66
N GLU A 407 35.50 -9.10 60.22
CA GLU A 407 35.16 -9.18 61.65
C GLU A 407 34.69 -10.57 62.07
N ARG A 408 33.87 -11.23 61.24
CA ARG A 408 33.41 -12.61 61.49
C ARG A 408 34.55 -13.62 61.45
N SER A 409 35.43 -13.55 60.46
CA SER A 409 36.58 -14.45 60.34
C SER A 409 37.52 -14.30 61.54
N TRP A 410 37.79 -13.05 61.97
CA TRP A 410 38.56 -12.78 63.18
C TRP A 410 37.91 -13.33 64.45
N LEU A 411 36.58 -13.26 64.57
CA LEU A 411 35.83 -13.83 65.70
C LEU A 411 35.92 -15.36 65.74
N VAL A 412 35.81 -16.02 64.59
CA VAL A 412 35.97 -17.48 64.47
C VAL A 412 37.37 -17.89 64.93
N TRP A 413 38.40 -17.19 64.44
CA TRP A 413 39.78 -17.52 64.78
C TRP A 413 40.08 -17.33 66.28
N LYS A 414 39.62 -16.23 66.89
CA LYS A 414 39.74 -16.07 68.35
C LYS A 414 39.14 -17.26 69.10
N GLY A 415 37.98 -17.75 68.68
CA GLY A 415 37.36 -18.92 69.30
C GLY A 415 38.20 -20.20 69.15
N LEU A 416 38.93 -20.34 68.04
CA LEU A 416 39.87 -21.46 67.83
C LEU A 416 41.08 -21.36 68.76
N VAL A 417 41.70 -20.18 68.83
CA VAL A 417 42.83 -19.89 69.73
C VAL A 417 42.45 -20.10 71.20
N GLU A 418 41.31 -19.57 71.65
CA GLU A 418 40.85 -19.74 73.03
C GLU A 418 40.61 -21.22 73.39
N LYS A 419 40.27 -22.06 72.41
CA LYS A 419 39.96 -23.47 72.60
C LYS A 419 41.17 -24.38 72.51
N HIS A 420 42.12 -24.08 71.62
CA HIS A 420 43.23 -24.97 71.28
C HIS A 420 44.60 -24.47 71.75
N GLY A 421 44.69 -23.21 72.20
CA GLY A 421 45.96 -22.59 72.56
C GLY A 421 46.76 -22.14 71.33
N TRP A 422 47.93 -21.57 71.59
CA TRP A 422 48.88 -21.14 70.55
C TRP A 422 49.83 -22.27 70.16
N ASP A 423 50.23 -22.29 68.90
CA ASP A 423 51.36 -23.09 68.42
C ASP A 423 52.71 -22.50 68.90
N ASP A 424 53.79 -23.28 68.72
CA ASP A 424 55.12 -22.99 69.27
C ASP A 424 55.77 -21.68 68.73
N ASP A 425 55.33 -21.16 67.57
CA ASP A 425 55.71 -19.83 67.04
C ASP A 425 54.50 -18.93 66.73
N PRO A 426 54.08 -18.10 67.70
CA PRO A 426 52.90 -17.24 67.53
C PRO A 426 53.08 -16.06 66.57
N SER A 427 54.30 -15.76 66.12
CA SER A 427 54.52 -14.70 65.12
C SER A 427 54.21 -15.20 63.71
N ASP A 428 54.70 -16.40 63.39
CA ASP A 428 54.45 -17.02 62.08
C ASP A 428 52.98 -17.41 61.93
N GLU A 429 52.34 -17.87 63.02
CA GLU A 429 50.90 -18.15 63.04
C GLU A 429 50.06 -16.88 62.82
N LEU A 430 50.45 -15.73 63.38
CA LEU A 430 49.72 -14.48 63.17
C LEU A 430 49.79 -14.00 61.71
N ASP A 431 50.97 -14.08 61.09
CA ASP A 431 51.16 -13.69 59.69
C ASP A 431 50.45 -14.68 58.73
N HIS A 432 50.42 -15.97 59.06
CA HIS A 432 49.62 -16.98 58.36
C HIS A 432 48.11 -16.69 58.44
N GLN A 433 47.63 -16.31 59.62
CA GLN A 433 46.20 -16.11 59.87
C GLN A 433 45.67 -14.81 59.28
N LEU A 434 46.48 -13.74 59.27
CA LEU A 434 46.16 -12.54 58.49
C LEU A 434 45.94 -12.91 57.01
N HIS A 435 46.81 -13.76 56.47
CA HIS A 435 46.71 -14.23 55.10
C HIS A 435 45.48 -15.12 54.86
N GLU A 436 45.12 -16.03 55.78
CA GLU A 436 43.91 -16.86 55.68
C GLU A 436 42.61 -16.02 55.76
N VAL A 437 42.58 -15.01 56.64
CA VAL A 437 41.45 -14.07 56.74
C VAL A 437 41.31 -13.26 55.44
N ASP A 438 42.41 -12.72 54.91
CA ASP A 438 42.40 -11.96 53.65
C ASP A 438 41.92 -12.85 52.48
N GLN A 439 42.38 -14.10 52.38
CA GLN A 439 41.89 -15.05 51.37
C GLN A 439 40.40 -15.36 51.52
N THR A 440 39.93 -15.59 52.75
CA THR A 440 38.52 -15.90 53.03
C THR A 440 37.60 -14.74 52.66
N VAL A 441 38.00 -13.51 53.03
CA VAL A 441 37.24 -12.30 52.71
C VAL A 441 37.27 -12.04 51.21
N GLY A 442 38.42 -12.21 50.55
CA GLY A 442 38.54 -12.12 49.10
C GLY A 442 37.60 -13.09 48.37
N ALA A 443 37.60 -14.36 48.75
CA ALA A 443 36.70 -15.36 48.18
C ALA A 443 35.21 -15.01 48.40
N ALA A 444 34.83 -14.55 49.60
CA ALA A 444 33.47 -14.15 49.90
C ALA A 444 33.02 -12.92 49.10
N LEU A 445 33.92 -11.96 48.84
CA LEU A 445 33.63 -10.80 47.99
C LEU A 445 33.42 -11.20 46.53
N CYS A 446 34.31 -12.03 45.98
CA CYS A 446 34.17 -12.56 44.62
C CYS A 446 32.86 -13.33 44.46
N GLN A 447 32.50 -14.15 45.45
CA GLN A 447 31.22 -14.86 45.46
C GLN A 447 30.04 -13.89 45.48
N LYS A 448 30.06 -12.87 46.34
CA LYS A 448 28.96 -11.89 46.41
C LYS A 448 28.79 -11.10 45.11
N ALA A 449 29.90 -10.67 44.49
CA ALA A 449 29.86 -9.97 43.21
C ALA A 449 29.38 -10.90 42.07
N GLY A 450 29.80 -12.17 42.08
CA GLY A 450 29.35 -13.17 41.11
C GLY A 450 27.87 -13.53 41.28
N ASP A 451 27.39 -13.69 42.51
CA ASP A 451 25.98 -13.95 42.82
C ASP A 451 25.09 -12.79 42.35
N HIS A 452 25.57 -11.55 42.51
CA HIS A 452 24.86 -10.37 42.00
C HIS A 452 24.79 -10.36 40.47
N LEU A 453 25.90 -10.64 39.78
CA LEU A 453 25.90 -10.77 38.32
C LEU A 453 24.92 -11.85 37.85
N ARG A 454 24.90 -13.01 38.53
CA ARG A 454 23.94 -14.10 38.27
C ARG A 454 22.49 -13.67 38.46
N GLU A 455 22.20 -12.91 39.50
CA GLU A 455 20.84 -12.41 39.76
C GLU A 455 20.34 -11.49 38.65
N LEU A 456 21.17 -10.52 38.22
CA LEU A 456 20.84 -9.62 37.12
C LEU A 456 20.67 -10.37 35.80
N TRP A 457 21.56 -11.34 35.54
CA TRP A 457 21.49 -12.20 34.37
C TRP A 457 20.19 -13.00 34.31
N ASN A 458 19.84 -13.65 35.42
CA ASN A 458 18.62 -14.45 35.51
C ASN A 458 17.37 -13.59 35.32
N HIS A 459 17.34 -12.39 35.89
CA HIS A 459 16.23 -11.47 35.69
C HIS A 459 16.08 -11.04 34.22
N LEU A 460 17.20 -10.78 33.53
CA LEU A 460 17.20 -10.45 32.11
C LEU A 460 16.66 -11.59 31.24
N VAL A 461 17.20 -12.80 31.43
CA VAL A 461 16.95 -13.98 30.58
C VAL A 461 15.61 -14.63 30.88
N TRP A 462 15.25 -14.80 32.15
CA TRP A 462 14.07 -15.59 32.55
C TRP A 462 12.82 -14.77 32.82
N GLU A 463 12.95 -13.46 33.02
CA GLU A 463 11.80 -12.60 33.34
C GLU A 463 11.54 -11.55 32.25
N LEU A 464 12.52 -10.69 31.97
CA LEU A 464 12.31 -9.55 31.07
C LEU A 464 12.18 -9.94 29.61
N TRP A 465 13.07 -10.81 29.10
CA TRP A 465 13.03 -11.19 27.70
C TRP A 465 11.77 -11.99 27.32
N PRO A 466 11.33 -12.99 28.12
CA PRO A 466 10.07 -13.67 27.88
C PRO A 466 8.87 -12.71 27.97
N ALA A 467 8.85 -11.78 28.93
CA ALA A 467 7.78 -10.78 29.05
C ALA A 467 7.71 -9.86 27.82
N PHE A 468 8.86 -9.43 27.29
CA PHE A 468 8.96 -8.69 26.04
C PHE A 468 8.33 -9.45 24.87
N VAL A 469 8.70 -10.72 24.69
CA VAL A 469 8.19 -11.56 23.60
C VAL A 469 6.68 -11.80 23.75
N SER A 470 6.20 -12.12 24.96
CA SER A 470 4.77 -12.32 25.22
C SER A 470 3.96 -11.05 24.94
N ALA A 471 4.45 -9.87 25.35
CA ALA A 471 3.79 -8.60 25.03
C ALA A 471 3.71 -8.35 23.51
N ALA A 472 4.77 -8.70 22.76
CA ALA A 472 4.76 -8.60 21.29
C ALA A 472 3.77 -9.58 20.63
N GLU A 473 3.65 -10.82 21.14
CA GLU A 473 2.67 -11.81 20.68
C GLU A 473 1.22 -11.38 20.98
N GLU A 474 0.99 -10.78 22.15
CA GLU A 474 -0.30 -10.21 22.57
C GLU A 474 -0.62 -8.89 21.88
N ARG A 475 0.33 -8.34 21.10
CA ARG A 475 0.24 -7.07 20.34
C ARG A 475 0.15 -5.83 21.24
N ASP A 476 0.61 -5.95 22.48
CA ASP A 476 0.83 -4.81 23.36
C ASP A 476 2.23 -4.24 23.11
N TYR A 477 2.36 -3.49 22.01
CA TYR A 477 3.64 -2.91 21.59
C TYR A 477 4.15 -1.81 22.54
N ALA A 478 3.28 -1.22 23.35
CA ALA A 478 3.69 -0.27 24.38
C ALA A 478 4.40 -1.00 25.52
N CYS A 479 3.76 -2.04 26.05
CA CYS A 479 4.34 -2.91 27.07
C CYS A 479 5.65 -3.58 26.58
N ALA A 480 5.68 -4.07 25.34
CA ALA A 480 6.90 -4.63 24.74
C ALA A 480 8.07 -3.62 24.68
N ARG A 481 7.80 -2.36 24.33
CA ARG A 481 8.83 -1.30 24.34
C ARG A 481 9.33 -1.00 25.75
N GLU A 482 8.45 -0.99 26.74
CA GLU A 482 8.83 -0.80 28.14
C GLU A 482 9.76 -1.94 28.62
N HIS A 483 9.40 -3.20 28.36
CA HIS A 483 10.24 -4.35 28.68
C HIS A 483 11.61 -4.30 27.98
N LEU A 484 11.66 -3.91 26.70
CA LEU A 484 12.93 -3.76 25.97
C LEU A 484 13.78 -2.61 26.52
N ALA A 485 13.18 -1.48 26.88
CA ALA A 485 13.89 -0.35 27.49
C ALA A 485 14.48 -0.74 28.85
N THR A 486 13.70 -1.45 29.65
CA THR A 486 14.14 -2.02 30.92
C THR A 486 15.28 -3.02 30.75
N ALA A 487 15.17 -3.93 29.78
CA ALA A 487 16.23 -4.89 29.47
C ALA A 487 17.55 -4.20 29.10
N ARG A 488 17.49 -3.08 28.36
CA ARG A 488 18.66 -2.27 27.99
C ARG A 488 19.33 -1.64 29.21
N LEU A 489 18.54 -1.11 30.16
CA LEU A 489 19.08 -0.57 31.42
C LEU A 489 19.73 -1.67 32.26
N LEU A 490 19.11 -2.86 32.33
CA LEU A 490 19.67 -4.00 33.05
C LEU A 490 20.97 -4.50 32.40
N ALA A 491 21.07 -4.47 31.07
CA ALA A 491 22.31 -4.80 30.36
C ALA A 491 23.46 -3.84 30.73
N ASP A 492 23.18 -2.55 30.93
CA ASP A 492 24.17 -1.59 31.44
C ASP A 492 24.65 -1.98 32.86
N GLU A 493 23.74 -2.39 33.73
CA GLU A 493 24.09 -2.84 35.09
C GLU A 493 24.83 -4.19 35.10
N VAL A 494 24.46 -5.14 34.23
CA VAL A 494 25.20 -6.41 34.07
C VAL A 494 26.66 -6.13 33.67
N GLN A 495 26.90 -5.18 32.77
CA GLN A 495 28.25 -4.77 32.38
C GLN A 495 29.00 -4.08 33.54
N HIS A 496 28.30 -3.32 34.38
CA HIS A 496 28.87 -2.75 35.61
C HIS A 496 29.24 -3.84 36.62
N ALA A 497 28.33 -4.78 36.89
CA ALA A 497 28.52 -5.90 37.81
C ALA A 497 29.66 -6.83 37.36
N GLN A 498 29.80 -7.07 36.05
CA GLN A 498 30.94 -7.79 35.48
C GLN A 498 32.27 -7.09 35.80
N THR A 499 32.32 -5.77 35.64
CA THR A 499 33.52 -4.97 35.96
C THR A 499 33.82 -5.02 37.46
N LEU A 500 32.78 -4.95 38.30
CA LEU A 500 32.92 -5.02 39.75
C LEU A 500 33.42 -6.38 40.22
N TRP A 501 32.88 -7.48 39.67
CA TRP A 501 33.38 -8.83 39.89
C TRP A 501 34.84 -8.94 39.42
N ARG A 502 35.17 -8.32 38.28
CA ARG A 502 36.53 -8.27 37.76
C ARG A 502 37.56 -7.62 38.64
N ASP A 503 37.26 -6.43 39.11
CA ASP A 503 38.16 -5.73 40.00
C ASP A 503 38.31 -6.50 41.32
N THR A 504 37.22 -7.09 41.81
CA THR A 504 37.20 -7.83 43.07
C THR A 504 38.07 -9.09 43.04
N SER A 505 38.02 -9.91 41.99
CA SER A 505 38.86 -11.13 41.93
C SER A 505 40.29 -10.87 41.43
N ALA A 506 40.60 -9.65 40.96
CA ALA A 506 41.96 -9.24 40.60
C ALA A 506 42.71 -8.50 41.73
N GLU A 507 41.99 -7.81 42.63
CA GLU A 507 42.56 -7.14 43.78
C GLU A 507 42.98 -8.16 44.86
N ASN A 508 44.27 -8.16 45.24
CA ASN A 508 44.69 -8.80 46.49
C ASN A 508 44.14 -7.96 47.65
N TYR A 509 42.96 -8.34 48.14
CA TYR A 509 42.36 -7.69 49.29
C TYR A 509 43.31 -7.86 50.49
N SER A 510 43.81 -6.74 51.01
CA SER A 510 44.60 -6.71 52.24
C SER A 510 43.88 -5.83 53.23
N PHE A 511 43.54 -6.41 54.37
CA PHE A 511 42.79 -5.71 55.39
C PHE A 511 43.71 -5.35 56.56
N ASP A 512 43.76 -4.06 56.96
CA ASP A 512 44.47 -3.66 58.18
C ASP A 512 43.57 -3.89 59.42
N PRO A 513 43.87 -4.88 60.28
CA PRO A 513 43.07 -5.21 61.47
C PRO A 513 42.91 -4.01 62.41
N MET A 514 43.86 -3.06 62.38
CA MET A 514 43.86 -1.86 63.20
C MET A 514 42.74 -0.87 62.86
N THR A 515 42.08 -1.04 61.72
CA THR A 515 40.99 -0.17 61.27
C THR A 515 39.60 -0.56 61.82
N MET A 516 39.49 -1.70 62.52
CA MET A 516 38.26 -2.15 63.19
C MET A 516 38.40 -2.10 64.70
N SER A 517 37.30 -1.97 65.45
CA SER A 517 37.37 -1.86 66.91
C SER A 517 37.87 -3.15 67.57
N TRP A 518 37.22 -4.27 67.28
CA TRP A 518 37.46 -5.52 68.00
C TRP A 518 38.65 -6.35 67.46
N PRO A 519 38.80 -6.53 66.12
CA PRO A 519 40.02 -7.10 65.55
C PRO A 519 41.28 -6.33 65.95
N ARG A 520 41.23 -5.00 66.06
CA ARG A 520 42.34 -4.19 66.59
C ARG A 520 42.69 -4.55 68.02
N ASP A 521 41.72 -4.60 68.92
CA ASP A 521 42.01 -4.87 70.34
C ASP A 521 42.66 -6.25 70.50
N PHE A 522 42.16 -7.23 69.75
CA PHE A 522 42.72 -8.56 69.73
C PHE A 522 44.09 -8.62 69.03
N TRP A 523 44.28 -7.91 67.92
CA TRP A 523 45.57 -7.75 67.24
C TRP A 523 46.62 -7.03 68.10
N MET A 524 46.23 -6.02 68.88
CA MET A 524 47.12 -5.34 69.83
C MET A 524 47.54 -6.28 70.97
N VAL A 525 46.63 -7.12 71.48
CA VAL A 525 46.99 -8.17 72.44
C VAL A 525 48.02 -9.13 71.85
N MET A 526 47.92 -9.43 70.55
CA MET A 526 48.88 -10.26 69.82
C MET A 526 50.24 -9.57 69.61
N GLU A 527 50.25 -8.29 69.23
CA GLU A 527 51.50 -7.52 69.12
C GLU A 527 52.21 -7.36 70.46
N ASP A 528 51.47 -7.17 71.55
CA ASP A 528 52.02 -7.08 72.90
C ASP A 528 52.63 -8.42 73.35
N TRP A 529 52.09 -9.54 72.86
CA TRP A 529 52.68 -10.86 73.03
C TRP A 529 53.96 -11.02 72.19
N ARG A 530 53.93 -10.60 70.91
CA ARG A 530 55.08 -10.58 69.97
C ARG A 530 56.26 -9.76 70.50
N ARG A 531 56.00 -8.65 71.21
CA ARG A 531 57.01 -7.79 71.83
C ARG A 531 57.55 -8.33 73.17
N GLY A 532 57.05 -9.48 73.64
CA GLY A 532 57.48 -10.12 74.89
C GLY A 532 56.94 -9.45 76.16
N THR A 533 56.00 -8.51 76.02
CA THR A 533 55.38 -7.77 77.13
C THR A 533 54.14 -8.47 77.71
N GLY A 534 53.60 -9.47 77.03
CA GLY A 534 52.40 -10.23 77.43
C GLY A 534 52.62 -11.43 78.36
N ARG A 535 53.82 -11.63 78.95
CA ARG A 535 54.03 -12.67 79.99
C ARG A 535 53.64 -12.14 81.38
N GLN A 536 52.35 -12.01 81.65
CA GLN A 536 51.79 -12.02 83.00
C GLN A 536 50.54 -12.88 83.07
#